data_AF-A0A1A9AP69-F1
#
_entry.id   AF-A0A1A9AP69-F1
#
_cell.length_a   1.000
_cell.length_b   1.000
_cell.length_c   1.000
_cell.angle_alpha   90.00
_cell.angle_beta   90.00
_cell.angle_gamma   90.00
#
_symmetry.space_group_name_H-M   'P 1'
#
loop_
_entity.id
_entity.type
_entity.pdbx_description
1 polymer ?
#
loop_
_entity_poly.entity_id
_entity_poly.type
_entity_poly.pdbx_seq_one_letter_code
_entity_poly.pdbx_strand_id
1 'polypeptide(L)'
;MVDNLGYTTHLRDIPIEVFLDMIEGDIKKLIHTYGHRNCGLRYEDVCKQIQTIITTKKTIISRPMDDHGRGKLNSEWSTKKNVFLKKLFEEEGFINKCIPKKYTNNPSLNELLSKHID
;
A
#
# COMPACT_ATOMS: atom_id res chain seq x y z
N MET A 1 22.14 41.17 -6.77
CA MET A 1 20.73 40.74 -6.71
C MET A 1 20.65 39.70 -5.62
N VAL A 2 19.86 39.96 -4.57
CA VAL A 2 19.60 38.99 -3.51
C VAL A 2 18.57 38.04 -4.10
N ASP A 3 18.98 36.81 -4.39
CA ASP A 3 18.06 35.73 -4.70
C ASP A 3 17.16 35.56 -3.48
N ASN A 4 15.95 36.07 -3.59
CA ASN A 4 14.88 35.87 -2.64
C ASN A 4 14.53 34.38 -2.73
N LEU A 5 15.32 33.52 -2.05
CA LEU A 5 14.96 32.13 -1.79
C LEU A 5 13.64 32.21 -1.03
N GLY A 6 12.54 32.09 -1.77
CA GLY A 6 11.20 32.06 -1.20
C GLY A 6 11.20 30.96 -0.17
N TYR A 7 11.18 31.34 1.10
CA TYR A 7 10.98 30.43 2.21
C TYR A 7 9.72 29.64 1.87
N THR A 8 9.87 28.37 1.50
CA THR A 8 8.72 27.50 1.32
C THR A 8 8.01 27.48 2.65
N THR A 9 6.78 27.98 2.70
CA THR A 9 5.95 27.98 3.92
C THR A 9 5.57 26.56 4.34
N HIS A 10 5.93 25.55 3.54
CA HIS A 10 5.64 24.13 3.70
C HIS A 10 6.70 23.37 4.51
N LEU A 11 7.14 23.92 5.65
CA LEU A 11 8.11 23.29 6.57
C LEU A 11 7.64 21.95 7.18
N ARG A 12 6.40 21.54 6.91
CA ARG A 12 5.76 20.33 7.44
C ARG A 12 5.38 19.31 6.37
N ASP A 13 5.81 19.53 5.12
CA ASP A 13 5.67 18.52 4.07
C ASP A 13 6.69 17.40 4.31
N ILE A 14 6.21 16.15 4.39
CA ILE A 14 7.08 14.97 4.39
C ILE A 14 6.99 14.31 3.01
N PRO A 15 8.12 13.99 2.36
CA PRO A 15 8.13 13.27 1.10
C PRO A 15 7.37 11.93 1.20
N ILE A 16 6.58 11.60 0.17
CA ILE A 16 5.83 10.34 0.12
C ILE A 16 6.75 9.11 0.25
N GLU A 17 7.99 9.20 -0.22
CA GLU A 17 9.00 8.15 -0.14
C GLU A 17 9.24 7.70 1.31
N VAL A 18 9.26 8.63 2.27
CA VAL A 18 9.39 8.29 3.70
C VAL A 18 8.22 7.44 4.18
N PHE A 19 6.99 7.72 3.71
CA PHE A 19 5.82 6.91 4.03
C PHE A 19 5.90 5.53 3.37
N LEU A 20 6.35 5.44 2.11
CA LEU A 20 6.49 4.17 1.40
C LEU A 20 7.51 3.26 2.08
N ASP A 21 8.68 3.79 2.42
CA ASP A 21 9.74 3.05 3.11
C ASP A 21 9.26 2.57 4.48
N MET A 22 8.47 3.38 5.19
CA MET A 22 7.91 3.04 6.50
C MET A 22 6.96 1.82 6.46
N ILE A 23 6.26 1.60 5.35
CA ILE A 23 5.31 0.49 5.20
C ILE A 23 5.86 -0.69 4.43
N GLU A 24 6.88 -0.51 3.58
CA GLU A 24 7.42 -1.55 2.71
C GLU A 24 7.88 -2.77 3.51
N GLY A 25 8.75 -2.57 4.51
CA GLY A 25 9.27 -3.66 5.32
C GLY A 25 8.19 -4.42 6.11
N ASP A 26 7.21 -3.69 6.65
CA ASP A 26 6.09 -4.28 7.39
C ASP A 26 5.21 -5.15 6.48
N ILE A 27 4.95 -4.69 5.25
CA ILE A 27 4.16 -5.44 4.27
C ILE A 27 4.93 -6.66 3.76
N LYS A 28 6.23 -6.54 3.46
CA LYS A 28 7.08 -7.68 3.06
C LYS A 28 7.10 -8.76 4.15
N LYS A 29 7.29 -8.36 5.41
CA LYS A 29 7.23 -9.26 6.56
C LYS A 29 5.88 -9.95 6.69
N LEU A 30 4.79 -9.22 6.49
CA LEU A 30 3.45 -9.78 6.50
C LEU A 30 3.26 -10.83 5.38
N ILE A 31 3.69 -10.52 4.16
CA ILE A 31 3.63 -11.47 3.04
C ILE A 31 4.45 -12.71 3.34
N HIS A 32 5.65 -12.60 3.90
CA HIS A 32 6.45 -13.76 4.32
C HIS A 32 5.82 -14.59 5.44
N THR A 33 5.04 -13.97 6.33
CA THR A 33 4.37 -14.66 7.44
C THR A 33 3.18 -15.48 6.95
N TYR A 34 2.44 -14.98 5.97
CA TYR A 34 1.17 -15.58 5.50
C TYR A 34 1.26 -16.20 4.10
N GLY A 35 2.37 -15.98 3.42
CA GLY A 35 2.65 -16.45 2.07
C GLY A 35 3.68 -17.55 2.13
N HIS A 36 3.28 -18.75 1.72
CA HIS A 36 4.22 -19.81 1.41
C HIS A 36 4.29 -19.93 -0.10
N ARG A 37 5.49 -19.73 -0.67
CA ARG A 37 5.71 -19.74 -2.13
C ARG A 37 5.15 -21.00 -2.83
N ASN A 38 5.07 -22.11 -2.11
CA ASN A 38 4.58 -23.41 -2.61
C ASN A 38 3.08 -23.67 -2.34
N CYS A 39 2.39 -22.86 -1.53
CA CYS A 39 0.97 -23.05 -1.21
C CYS A 39 0.07 -21.87 -1.59
N GLY A 40 0.61 -20.64 -1.58
CA GLY A 40 -0.16 -19.43 -1.87
C GLY A 40 -0.20 -18.46 -0.69
N LEU A 41 -1.04 -17.43 -0.83
CA LEU A 41 -1.19 -16.32 0.10
C LEU A 41 -2.65 -16.24 0.57
N ARG A 42 -2.88 -16.10 1.88
CA ARG A 42 -4.21 -15.85 2.44
C ARG A 42 -4.64 -14.40 2.18
N TYR A 43 -5.10 -14.12 0.96
CA TYR A 43 -5.35 -12.76 0.49
C TYR A 43 -6.32 -11.97 1.37
N GLU A 44 -7.39 -12.57 1.89
CA GLU A 44 -8.35 -11.83 2.72
C GLU A 44 -7.68 -11.27 3.99
N ASP A 45 -6.98 -12.12 4.73
CA ASP A 45 -6.24 -11.75 5.94
C ASP A 45 -5.11 -10.77 5.63
N VAL A 46 -4.33 -11.06 4.59
CA VAL A 46 -3.19 -10.23 4.20
C VAL A 46 -3.64 -8.85 3.75
N CYS A 47 -4.65 -8.74 2.89
CA CYS A 47 -5.13 -7.45 2.42
C CYS A 47 -5.71 -6.60 3.56
N LYS A 48 -6.43 -7.22 4.52
CA LYS A 48 -6.94 -6.54 5.72
C LYS A 48 -5.82 -6.01 6.61
N GLN A 49 -4.77 -6.81 6.81
CA GLN A 49 -3.61 -6.40 7.59
C GLN A 49 -2.78 -5.32 6.89
N ILE A 50 -2.56 -5.42 5.57
CA ILE A 50 -1.93 -4.36 4.77
C ILE A 50 -2.68 -3.03 4.91
N GLN A 51 -4.01 -3.06 4.80
CA GLN A 51 -4.82 -1.85 4.98
C GLN A 51 -4.66 -1.26 6.38
N THR A 52 -4.54 -2.10 7.41
CA THR A 52 -4.31 -1.70 8.79
C THR A 52 -2.93 -1.05 8.96
N ILE A 53 -1.88 -1.65 8.41
CA ILE A 53 -0.52 -1.10 8.39
C ILE A 53 -0.51 0.28 7.74
N ILE A 54 -1.03 0.39 6.51
CA ILE A 54 -1.10 1.63 5.74
C ILE A 54 -1.81 2.72 6.54
N THR A 55 -3.01 2.42 7.06
CA THR A 55 -3.82 3.41 7.79
C THR A 55 -3.10 3.88 9.04
N THR A 56 -2.57 2.95 9.84
CA THR A 56 -1.88 3.25 11.10
C THR A 56 -0.64 4.09 10.88
N LYS A 57 0.22 3.68 9.95
CA LYS A 57 1.50 4.36 9.65
C LYS A 57 1.26 5.73 9.03
N LYS A 58 0.24 5.84 8.18
CA LYS A 58 -0.16 7.12 7.59
C LYS A 58 -0.67 8.10 8.65
N THR A 59 -1.47 7.64 9.60
CA THR A 59 -1.89 8.48 10.74
C THR A 59 -0.67 8.95 11.52
N ILE A 60 0.28 8.07 11.84
CA ILE A 60 1.48 8.41 12.60
C ILE A 60 2.33 9.46 11.88
N ILE A 61 2.66 9.24 10.60
CA ILE A 61 3.52 10.16 9.83
C ILE A 61 2.83 11.51 9.58
N SER A 62 1.49 11.53 9.55
CA SER A 62 0.73 12.77 9.34
C SER A 62 0.53 13.65 10.58
N ARG A 63 0.83 13.15 11.79
CA ARG A 63 0.65 13.88 13.06
C ARG A 63 1.34 15.25 13.10
N PRO A 64 2.62 15.38 12.71
CA PRO A 64 3.30 16.67 12.75
C PRO A 64 2.91 17.61 11.58
N MET A 65 2.21 17.11 10.56
CA MET A 65 1.87 17.86 9.36
C MET A 65 0.79 18.92 9.63
N ASP A 66 0.74 19.95 8.79
CA ASP A 66 -0.43 20.83 8.67
C ASP A 66 -1.45 20.26 7.65
N ASP A 67 -2.53 20.99 7.39
CA ASP A 67 -3.56 20.56 6.43
C ASP A 67 -3.02 20.43 5.01
N HIS A 68 -2.10 21.32 4.63
CA HIS A 68 -1.44 21.28 3.33
C HIS A 68 -0.63 19.99 3.16
N GLY A 69 0.27 19.70 4.09
CA GLY A 69 1.13 18.51 4.06
C GLY A 69 0.30 17.22 4.09
N ARG A 70 -0.78 17.18 4.89
CA ARG A 70 -1.74 16.07 4.87
C ARG A 70 -2.41 15.89 3.52
N GLY A 71 -2.88 16.99 2.92
CA GLY A 71 -3.51 16.99 1.60
C GLY A 71 -2.58 16.47 0.52
N LYS A 72 -1.33 16.94 0.51
CA LYS A 72 -0.28 16.50 -0.41
C LYS A 72 0.04 15.01 -0.25
N LEU A 73 0.32 14.55 0.98
CA LEU A 73 0.58 13.14 1.26
C LEU A 73 -0.59 12.25 0.83
N ASN A 74 -1.83 12.70 1.07
CA ASN A 74 -3.04 11.98 0.65
C ASN A 74 -3.13 11.83 -0.87
N SER A 75 -2.88 12.93 -1.60
CA SER A 75 -2.90 12.96 -3.06
C SER A 75 -1.81 12.08 -3.66
N GLU A 76 -0.56 12.25 -3.22
CA GLU A 76 0.57 11.46 -3.69
C GLU A 76 0.39 9.96 -3.41
N TRP A 77 -0.08 9.62 -2.20
CA TRP A 77 -0.42 8.25 -1.87
C TRP A 77 -1.49 7.68 -2.79
N SER A 78 -2.58 8.42 -3.06
CA SER A 78 -3.66 7.93 -3.90
C SER A 78 -3.19 7.56 -5.32
N THR A 79 -2.24 8.34 -5.85
CA THR A 79 -1.63 8.11 -7.17
C THR A 79 -0.61 6.97 -7.15
N LYS A 80 0.25 6.89 -6.13
CA LYS A 80 1.34 5.90 -6.06
C LYS A 80 0.91 4.53 -5.53
N LYS A 81 -0.15 4.45 -4.72
CA LYS A 81 -0.60 3.25 -3.98
C LYS A 81 -0.67 1.99 -4.84
N ASN A 82 -1.30 2.05 -6.01
CA ASN A 82 -1.49 0.87 -6.86
C ASN A 82 -0.18 0.37 -7.44
N VAL A 83 0.68 1.27 -7.92
CA VAL A 83 1.98 0.94 -8.49
C VAL A 83 2.90 0.38 -7.41
N PHE A 84 2.95 1.03 -6.25
CA PHE A 84 3.74 0.61 -5.10
C PHE A 84 3.37 -0.82 -4.66
N LEU A 85 2.10 -1.09 -4.38
CA LEU A 85 1.67 -2.42 -3.94
C LEU A 85 1.82 -3.48 -5.03
N LYS A 86 1.55 -3.14 -6.30
CA LYS A 86 1.78 -4.08 -7.41
C LYS A 86 3.25 -4.53 -7.44
N LYS A 87 4.18 -3.58 -7.44
CA LYS A 87 5.62 -3.86 -7.47
C LYS A 87 6.05 -4.67 -6.25
N LEU A 88 5.59 -4.29 -5.05
CA LEU A 88 5.93 -5.00 -3.81
C LEU A 88 5.48 -6.47 -3.87
N PHE A 89 4.25 -6.76 -4.28
CA PHE A 89 3.79 -8.14 -4.41
C PHE A 89 4.58 -8.91 -5.47
N GLU A 90 4.88 -8.30 -6.63
CA GLU A 90 5.65 -8.92 -7.70
C GLU A 90 7.08 -9.29 -7.25
N GLU A 91 7.74 -8.42 -6.48
CA GLU A 91 9.06 -8.69 -5.87
C GLU A 91 9.01 -9.89 -4.92
N GLU A 92 7.92 -10.02 -4.15
CA GLU A 92 7.70 -11.14 -3.24
C GLU A 92 7.17 -12.40 -3.96
N GLY A 93 7.03 -12.37 -5.29
CA GLY A 93 6.58 -13.51 -6.10
C GLY A 93 5.07 -13.76 -6.07
N PHE A 94 4.27 -12.78 -5.67
CA PHE A 94 2.81 -12.86 -5.61
C PHE A 94 2.15 -11.88 -6.58
N ILE A 95 0.91 -12.17 -7.00
CA ILE A 95 0.09 -11.21 -7.75
C ILE A 95 -0.63 -10.32 -6.73
N ASN A 96 -0.57 -8.99 -6.90
CA ASN A 96 -1.39 -8.09 -6.08
C ASN A 96 -2.88 -8.26 -6.42
N LYS A 97 -3.65 -8.86 -5.49
CA LYS A 97 -5.12 -8.94 -5.55
C LYS A 97 -5.82 -8.03 -4.52
N CYS A 98 -5.04 -7.30 -3.73
CA CYS A 98 -5.60 -6.43 -2.70
C CYS A 98 -6.19 -5.15 -3.32
N ILE A 99 -5.51 -4.56 -4.32
CA ILE A 99 -5.85 -3.22 -4.81
C ILE A 99 -5.59 -3.06 -6.31
N PRO A 100 -6.59 -2.61 -7.10
CA PRO A 100 -8.02 -2.58 -6.73
C PRO A 100 -8.53 -4.00 -6.49
N LYS A 101 -9.57 -4.17 -5.66
CA LYS A 101 -10.33 -5.43 -5.54
C LYS A 101 -11.13 -5.70 -6.82
N LYS A 102 -10.47 -5.77 -7.97
CA LYS A 102 -11.05 -6.41 -9.15
C LYS A 102 -10.56 -7.84 -9.11
N TYR A 103 -11.41 -8.71 -8.57
CA TYR A 103 -11.36 -10.10 -8.96
C TYR A 103 -11.60 -10.09 -10.47
N THR A 104 -10.55 -10.33 -11.26
CA THR A 104 -10.77 -10.73 -12.65
C THR A 104 -11.69 -11.93 -12.57
N ASN A 105 -12.83 -11.90 -13.29
CA ASN A 105 -13.69 -13.07 -13.49
C ASN A 105 -12.80 -14.15 -14.10
N ASN A 106 -12.17 -14.95 -13.26
CA ASN A 106 -11.25 -15.99 -13.65
C ASN A 106 -12.10 -17.25 -13.68
N PRO A 107 -12.41 -17.79 -14.88
CA PRO A 107 -13.31 -18.92 -15.01
C PRO A 107 -12.88 -20.12 -14.16
N SER A 108 -11.57 -20.37 -14.05
CA SER A 108 -11.02 -21.46 -13.24
C SER A 108 -11.25 -21.24 -11.74
N LEU A 109 -11.24 -19.99 -11.28
CA LEU A 109 -11.49 -19.65 -9.87
C LEU A 109 -12.99 -19.74 -9.54
N ASN A 110 -13.85 -19.34 -10.48
CA ASN A 110 -15.30 -19.50 -10.37
C ASN A 110 -15.69 -20.99 -10.39
N GLU A 111 -15.04 -21.81 -11.22
CA GLU A 111 -15.24 -23.26 -11.28
C GLU A 111 -14.81 -23.97 -9.98
N LEU A 112 -13.72 -23.52 -9.36
CA LEU A 112 -13.28 -24.05 -8.06
C LEU A 112 -14.28 -23.68 -6.94
N LEU A 113 -14.79 -22.44 -6.93
CA LEU A 113 -15.80 -21.98 -5.98
C LEU A 113 -17.13 -22.74 -6.15
N SER A 114 -17.58 -22.99 -7.39
CA SER A 114 -18.83 -23.72 -7.66
C SER A 114 -18.78 -25.20 -7.25
N LYS A 115 -17.59 -25.77 -7.06
CA LYS A 115 -17.40 -27.14 -6.57
C LYS A 115 -17.35 -27.25 -5.05
N HIS A 116 -17.28 -26.13 -4.34
CA HIS A 116 -17.12 -26.07 -2.86
C HIS A 116 -18.27 -25.32 -2.17
N ILE A 117 -19.18 -24.73 -2.93
CA ILE A 117 -20.43 -24.16 -2.43
C ILE A 117 -21.55 -25.05 -2.96
N ASP A 118 -22.07 -25.92 -2.09
CA ASP A 118 -23.32 -26.66 -2.28
C ASP A 118 -24.53 -25.79 -1.90
#